data_AF-A0A6P0XH14-F1
#
_entry.id   AF-A0A6P0XH14-F1
#
_cell.length_a   1.000
_cell.length_b   1.000
_cell.length_c   1.000
_cell.angle_alpha   90.00
_cell.angle_beta   90.00
_cell.angle_gamma   90.00
#
_symmetry.space_group_name_H-M   'P 1'
#
loop_
_entity.id
_entity.type
_entity.pdbx_description
1 polymer ?
#
loop_
_entity_poly.entity_id
_entity_poly.type
_entity_poly.pdbx_seq_one_letter_code
_entity_poly.pdbx_strand_id
1 'polypeptide(L)'
;MPINLNLYPDNWKEIALSIKQSANWTCEWCGRPCRPPGISQKQTEQWLRDYHPEWLSHLYKVVEDDEHGTIRITKPQRFTLTTAHLDHNPNNCEADNLKALCSVCHLNFDRNDWNRTQKVRRMKLWEQYGQLTLDLDLEVQ
;
A
#
# COMPACT_ATOMS: atom_id res chain seq x y z
N MET A 1 2.99 0.99 7.57
CA MET A 1 2.89 0.03 8.69
C MET A 1 4.28 -0.55 8.95
N PRO A 2 4.72 -0.70 10.21
CA PRO A 2 5.91 -1.49 10.51
C PRO A 2 5.63 -2.97 10.22
N ILE A 3 6.51 -3.60 9.44
CA ILE A 3 6.41 -5.01 9.07
C ILE A 3 7.15 -5.84 10.12
N ASN A 4 6.48 -6.84 10.71
CA ASN A 4 7.15 -7.85 11.51
C ASN A 4 7.57 -9.00 10.59
N LEU A 5 8.86 -9.05 10.23
CA LEU A 5 9.40 -10.04 9.31
C LEU A 5 9.30 -11.49 9.83
N ASN A 6 9.17 -11.69 11.15
CA ASN A 6 9.09 -13.03 11.74
C ASN A 6 7.75 -13.74 11.45
N LEU A 7 6.75 -13.01 10.93
CA LEU A 7 5.46 -13.57 10.52
C LEU A 7 5.45 -14.04 9.06
N TYR A 8 6.59 -13.93 8.37
CA TYR A 8 6.73 -14.30 6.98
C TYR A 8 7.69 -15.48 6.88
N PRO A 9 7.54 -16.34 5.86
CA PRO A 9 8.51 -17.39 5.60
C PRO A 9 9.86 -16.80 5.16
N ASP A 10 10.95 -17.55 5.36
CA ASP A 10 12.32 -17.10 5.05
C ASP A 10 12.50 -16.71 3.57
N ASN A 11 11.79 -17.38 2.66
CA ASN A 11 11.80 -17.13 1.22
C ASN A 11 10.83 -16.03 0.76
N TRP A 12 10.23 -15.24 1.67
CA TRP A 12 9.29 -14.17 1.34
C TRP A 12 9.80 -13.21 0.27
N LYS A 13 11.09 -12.85 0.29
CA LYS A 13 11.69 -11.95 -0.71
C LYS A 13 11.58 -12.51 -2.12
N GLU A 14 11.74 -13.82 -2.27
CA GLU A 14 11.66 -14.52 -3.56
C GLU A 14 10.21 -14.62 -4.03
N ILE A 15 9.29 -14.97 -3.12
CA ILE A 15 7.84 -15.00 -3.40
C ILE A 15 7.37 -13.62 -3.86
N ALA A 16 7.68 -12.58 -3.09
CA ALA A 16 7.29 -11.21 -3.41
C ALA A 16 7.92 -10.72 -4.73
N LEU A 17 9.13 -11.16 -5.07
CA LEU A 17 9.76 -10.84 -6.35
C LEU A 17 9.05 -11.57 -7.50
N SER A 18 8.75 -12.86 -7.34
CA SER A 18 8.05 -13.67 -8.33
C SER A 18 6.68 -13.08 -8.70
N ILE A 19 5.88 -12.66 -7.69
CA ILE A 19 4.59 -12.00 -7.92
C ILE A 19 4.73 -10.67 -8.68
N LYS A 20 5.78 -9.88 -8.41
CA LYS A 20 6.02 -8.62 -9.13
C LYS A 20 6.48 -8.85 -10.56
N GLN A 21 7.27 -9.90 -10.79
CA GLN A 21 7.72 -10.29 -12.12
C GLN A 21 6.57 -10.84 -12.97
N SER A 22 5.71 -11.69 -12.40
CA SER A 22 4.53 -12.21 -13.11
C SER A 22 3.55 -11.10 -13.49
N ALA A 23 3.42 -10.07 -12.66
CA ALA A 23 2.62 -8.87 -12.96
C ALA A 23 3.32 -7.86 -13.90
N ASN A 24 4.50 -8.19 -14.44
CA ASN A 24 5.32 -7.29 -15.26
C ASN A 24 5.45 -5.87 -14.67
N TRP A 25 5.71 -5.80 -13.36
CA TRP A 25 5.81 -4.55 -12.63
C TRP A 25 4.59 -3.61 -12.76
N THR A 26 3.43 -4.15 -13.07
CA THR A 26 2.18 -3.41 -13.26
C THR A 26 1.20 -3.73 -12.15
N CYS A 27 0.48 -2.72 -11.66
CA CYS A 27 -0.55 -2.92 -10.65
C CYS A 27 -1.71 -3.75 -11.21
N GLU A 28 -2.04 -4.87 -10.58
CA GLU A 28 -3.12 -5.76 -11.01
C GLU A 28 -4.53 -5.19 -10.85
N TRP A 29 -4.70 -4.06 -10.16
CA TRP A 29 -6.02 -3.43 -9.97
C TRP A 29 -6.26 -2.22 -10.85
N CYS A 30 -5.28 -1.31 -10.93
CA CYS A 30 -5.44 -0.06 -11.67
C CYS A 30 -4.62 0.01 -12.95
N GLY A 31 -3.83 -1.02 -13.27
CA GLY A 31 -2.98 -1.03 -14.46
C GLY A 31 -1.79 -0.06 -14.40
N ARG A 32 -1.53 0.59 -13.26
CA ARG A 32 -0.42 1.54 -13.14
C ARG A 32 0.93 0.83 -13.36
N PRO A 33 1.75 1.29 -14.32
CA PRO A 33 3.11 0.79 -14.46
C PRO A 33 3.89 1.27 -13.24
N CYS A 34 4.53 0.36 -12.54
CA CYS A 34 5.36 0.65 -11.38
C CYS A 34 6.82 0.39 -11.74
N ARG A 35 7.73 1.05 -11.02
CA ARG A 35 9.14 1.05 -11.38
C ARG A 35 9.78 -0.34 -11.19
N PRO A 36 10.37 -0.92 -12.24
CA PRO A 36 11.16 -2.14 -12.11
C PRO A 36 12.47 -1.88 -11.35
N PRO A 37 13.14 -2.94 -10.87
CA PRO A 37 14.46 -2.84 -10.26
C PRO A 37 15.41 -2.20 -11.26
N GLY A 38 16.25 -1.28 -10.77
CA GLY A 38 17.16 -0.49 -11.59
C GLY A 38 16.67 0.95 -11.87
N ILE A 39 15.37 1.26 -11.71
CA ILE A 39 14.86 2.63 -11.87
C ILE A 39 14.73 3.33 -10.51
N SER A 40 15.62 4.28 -10.24
CA SER A 40 15.60 5.06 -9.00
C SER A 40 14.39 6.01 -8.93
N GLN A 41 14.09 6.53 -7.73
CA GLN A 41 13.00 7.50 -7.55
C GLN A 41 13.22 8.78 -8.38
N LYS A 42 14.48 9.19 -8.59
CA LYS A 42 14.84 10.36 -9.40
C LYS A 42 14.61 10.12 -10.90
N GLN A 43 14.83 8.90 -11.36
CA GLN A 43 14.64 8.51 -12.77
C GLN A 43 13.18 8.20 -13.13
N THR A 44 12.29 8.10 -12.14
CA THR A 44 10.84 7.81 -12.36
C THR A 44 10.22 8.72 -13.40
N GLU A 45 10.53 10.02 -13.34
CA GLU A 45 9.95 10.99 -14.25
C GLU A 45 10.36 10.73 -15.69
N GLN A 46 11.66 10.58 -15.93
CA GLN A 46 12.20 10.32 -17.25
C GLN A 46 11.66 8.99 -17.80
N TRP A 47 11.67 7.95 -16.98
CA TRP A 47 11.13 6.65 -17.35
C TRP A 47 9.63 6.71 -17.72
N LEU A 48 8.81 7.45 -16.97
CA LEU A 48 7.41 7.66 -17.35
C LEU A 48 7.28 8.44 -18.65
N ARG A 49 8.11 9.46 -18.89
CA ARG A 49 8.10 10.21 -20.15
C ARG A 49 8.41 9.33 -21.36
N ASP A 50 9.36 8.41 -21.21
CA ASP A 50 9.86 7.58 -22.30
C ASP A 50 8.93 6.40 -22.63
N TYR A 51 8.34 5.76 -21.61
CA TYR A 51 7.61 4.50 -21.78
C TYR A 51 6.10 4.59 -21.48
N HIS A 52 5.69 5.51 -20.60
CA HIS A 52 4.32 5.58 -20.07
C HIS A 52 3.83 7.02 -19.88
N PRO A 53 3.82 7.85 -20.95
CA PRO A 53 3.50 9.28 -20.85
C PRO A 53 2.09 9.54 -20.31
N GLU A 54 1.17 8.59 -20.48
CA GLU A 54 -0.21 8.63 -19.98
C GLU A 54 -0.29 8.68 -18.45
N TRP A 55 0.73 8.18 -17.75
CA TRP A 55 0.78 8.19 -16.29
C TRP A 55 1.55 9.37 -15.70
N LEU A 56 2.15 10.22 -16.53
CA LEU A 56 3.00 11.32 -16.07
C LEU A 56 2.25 12.32 -15.17
N SER A 57 0.97 12.59 -15.46
CA SER A 57 0.13 13.47 -14.63
C SER A 57 -0.01 12.95 -13.19
N HIS A 58 -0.06 11.63 -13.01
CA HIS A 58 -0.20 10.98 -11.71
C HIS A 58 1.08 11.04 -10.86
N LEU A 59 2.23 11.38 -11.45
CA LEU A 59 3.48 11.64 -10.73
C LEU A 59 3.39 12.89 -9.87
N TYR A 60 2.63 13.90 -10.30
CA TYR A 60 2.54 15.16 -9.59
C TYR A 60 1.30 15.22 -8.71
N LYS A 61 1.41 15.95 -7.61
CA LYS A 61 0.29 16.45 -6.83
C LYS A 61 0.29 17.96 -6.99
N VAL A 62 -0.77 18.48 -7.59
CA VAL A 62 -1.01 19.92 -7.67
C VAL A 62 -1.61 20.35 -6.33
N VAL A 63 -1.02 21.38 -5.73
CA VAL A 63 -1.51 22.01 -4.50
C VAL A 63 -1.58 23.51 -4.78
N GLU A 64 -2.71 24.11 -4.45
CA GLU A 64 -2.90 25.55 -4.53
C GLU A 64 -2.57 26.13 -3.16
N ASP A 65 -1.74 27.15 -3.15
CA ASP A 65 -1.31 27.89 -1.96
C ASP A 65 -1.57 29.38 -2.19
N ASP A 66 -2.13 30.05 -1.19
CA ASP A 66 -2.56 31.45 -1.30
C ASP A 66 -1.37 32.42 -1.46
N GLU A 67 -0.17 32.05 -0.97
CA GLU A 67 1.05 32.87 -1.09
C GLU A 67 1.89 32.50 -2.32
N HIS A 68 1.93 31.22 -2.70
CA HIS A 68 2.86 30.71 -3.71
C HIS A 68 2.17 30.26 -5.02
N GLY A 69 0.85 30.39 -5.10
CA GLY A 69 0.06 29.95 -6.25
C GLY A 69 0.05 28.42 -6.40
N THR A 70 -0.04 27.94 -7.64
CA THR A 70 -0.15 26.51 -7.94
C THR A 70 1.22 25.81 -7.93
N ILE A 71 1.48 25.02 -6.88
CA ILE A 71 2.72 24.23 -6.73
C ILE A 71 2.51 22.79 -7.21
N ARG A 72 3.52 22.24 -7.93
CA ARG A 72 3.56 20.83 -8.34
C ARG A 72 4.57 20.04 -7.51
N ILE A 73 4.08 19.11 -6.69
CA ILE A 73 4.91 18.24 -5.85
C ILE A 73 5.05 16.87 -6.49
N THR A 74 6.27 16.40 -6.75
CA THR A 74 6.52 15.04 -7.26
C THR A 74 6.26 13.97 -6.20
N LYS A 75 5.62 12.87 -6.60
CA LYS A 75 5.25 11.73 -5.74
C LYS A 75 5.67 10.40 -6.39
N PRO A 76 6.98 10.14 -6.54
CA PRO A 76 7.48 8.91 -7.18
C PRO A 76 7.10 7.63 -6.42
N GLN A 77 6.76 7.75 -5.13
CA GLN A 77 6.33 6.60 -4.31
C GLN A 77 5.02 5.99 -4.81
N ARG A 78 4.17 6.75 -5.52
CA ARG A 78 2.92 6.26 -6.15
C ARG A 78 3.14 5.18 -7.21
N PHE A 79 4.38 5.08 -7.71
CA PHE A 79 4.87 4.17 -8.74
C PHE A 79 5.76 3.07 -8.16
N THR A 80 5.57 2.75 -6.87
CA THR A 80 6.23 1.62 -6.20
C THR A 80 5.27 0.44 -6.16
N LEU A 81 5.73 -0.72 -6.64
CA LEU A 81 4.96 -1.96 -6.58
C LEU A 81 5.23 -2.71 -5.28
N THR A 82 4.15 -3.11 -4.63
CA THR A 82 4.16 -3.86 -3.37
C THR A 82 3.33 -5.12 -3.54
N THR A 83 3.63 -6.13 -2.72
CA THR A 83 2.85 -7.37 -2.68
C THR A 83 1.89 -7.27 -1.50
N ALA A 84 0.60 -7.45 -1.74
CA ALA A 84 -0.46 -7.36 -0.74
C ALA A 84 -1.08 -8.75 -0.51
N HIS A 85 -1.42 -9.05 0.74
CA HIS A 85 -2.16 -10.26 1.12
C HIS A 85 -3.65 -9.92 1.11
N LEU A 86 -4.45 -10.64 0.33
CA LEU A 86 -5.88 -10.35 0.19
C LEU A 86 -6.67 -10.63 1.49
N ASP A 87 -6.21 -11.59 2.28
CA ASP A 87 -6.76 -11.91 3.60
C ASP A 87 -6.14 -11.13 4.76
N HIS A 88 -5.18 -10.22 4.49
CA HIS A 88 -4.40 -9.48 5.49
C HIS A 88 -3.61 -10.37 6.48
N ASN A 89 -3.43 -11.66 6.18
CA ASN A 89 -2.68 -12.60 7.01
C ASN A 89 -1.25 -12.78 6.45
N PRO A 90 -0.21 -12.31 7.16
CA PRO A 90 1.18 -12.41 6.68
C PRO A 90 1.69 -13.86 6.59
N ASN A 91 1.06 -14.82 7.27
CA ASN A 91 1.45 -16.24 7.20
C ASN A 91 0.92 -16.93 5.93
N ASN A 92 -0.09 -16.37 5.26
CA ASN A 92 -0.71 -16.99 4.09
C ASN A 92 -0.06 -16.48 2.80
N CYS A 93 1.09 -17.05 2.44
CA CYS A 93 1.86 -16.66 1.26
C CYS A 93 1.53 -17.46 -0.01
N GLU A 94 0.36 -18.09 -0.09
CA GLU A 94 -0.10 -18.76 -1.30
C GLU A 94 -0.25 -17.77 -2.46
N ALA A 95 0.15 -18.18 -3.67
CA ALA A 95 0.20 -17.30 -4.83
C ALA A 95 -1.17 -16.64 -5.13
N ASP A 96 -2.26 -17.36 -4.95
CA ASP A 96 -3.63 -16.87 -5.17
C ASP A 96 -4.08 -15.83 -4.13
N ASN A 97 -3.47 -15.83 -2.94
CA ASN A 97 -3.75 -14.85 -1.89
C ASN A 97 -2.91 -13.57 -2.05
N LEU A 98 -1.93 -13.58 -2.95
CA LEU A 98 -1.00 -12.47 -3.14
C LEU A 98 -1.34 -11.69 -4.42
N LYS A 99 -1.32 -10.36 -4.32
CA LYS A 99 -1.42 -9.47 -5.49
C LYS A 99 -0.35 -8.40 -5.53
N ALA A 100 0.10 -8.09 -6.73
CA ALA A 100 0.97 -6.98 -7.05
C ALA A 100 0.16 -5.67 -7.15
N LEU A 101 0.21 -4.85 -6.10
CA LEU A 101 -0.51 -3.59 -6.01
C LEU A 101 0.44 -2.40 -5.93
N CYS A 102 0.12 -1.31 -6.63
CA CYS A 102 0.84 -0.05 -6.44
C CYS A 102 0.58 0.46 -5.01
N SER A 103 1.52 1.25 -4.49
CA SER A 103 1.42 1.83 -3.14
C SER A 103 0.11 2.57 -2.87
N VAL A 104 -0.52 3.17 -3.89
CA VAL A 104 -1.83 3.81 -3.73
C VAL A 104 -2.95 2.79 -3.55
N CYS A 105 -3.02 1.78 -4.41
CA CYS A 105 -4.04 0.73 -4.32
C CYS A 105 -3.89 -0.09 -3.04
N HIS A 106 -2.66 -0.44 -2.67
CA HIS A 106 -2.35 -1.17 -1.45
C HIS A 106 -2.77 -0.37 -0.20
N LEU A 107 -2.35 0.90 -0.08
CA LEU A 107 -2.74 1.74 1.06
C LEU A 107 -4.26 1.99 1.12
N ASN A 108 -4.95 2.00 -0.02
CA ASN A 108 -6.40 2.13 -0.04
C ASN A 108 -7.09 0.85 0.41
N PHE A 109 -6.57 -0.31 0.02
CA PHE A 109 -7.06 -1.61 0.48
C PHE A 109 -6.92 -1.75 1.99
N ASP A 110 -5.74 -1.47 2.50
CA ASP A 110 -5.39 -1.58 3.91
C ASP A 110 -6.12 -0.58 4.82
N ARG A 111 -6.70 0.48 4.26
CA ARG A 111 -7.32 1.59 5.02
C ARG A 111 -8.40 1.09 5.98
N ASN A 112 -9.19 0.11 5.55
CA ASN A 112 -10.30 -0.40 6.35
C ASN A 112 -9.84 -1.38 7.44
N ASP A 113 -8.83 -2.21 7.15
CA ASP A 113 -8.27 -3.13 8.16
C ASP A 113 -7.53 -2.36 9.27
N TRP A 114 -6.83 -1.27 8.91
CA TRP A 114 -6.14 -0.43 9.89
C TRP A 114 -7.08 0.09 10.99
N ASN A 115 -8.26 0.60 10.61
CA ASN A 115 -9.24 1.10 11.59
C ASN A 115 -9.77 -0.01 12.51
N ARG A 116 -9.98 -1.21 11.96
CA ARG A 116 -10.43 -2.38 12.73
C ARG A 116 -9.35 -2.84 13.71
N THR A 117 -8.13 -3.02 13.23
CA THR A 117 -6.99 -3.49 14.02
C THR A 117 -6.58 -2.48 15.11
N GLN A 118 -6.62 -1.17 14.82
CA GLN A 118 -6.38 -0.11 15.82
C GLN A 118 -7.47 -0.07 16.90
N LYS A 119 -8.75 -0.19 16.53
CA LYS A 119 -9.86 -0.25 17.50
C LYS A 119 -9.69 -1.44 18.44
N VAL A 120 -9.40 -2.64 17.91
CA VAL A 120 -9.19 -3.86 18.71
C VAL A 120 -7.97 -3.74 19.62
N ARG A 121 -6.84 -3.22 19.14
CA ARG A 121 -5.63 -3.00 19.97
C ARG A 121 -5.89 -1.98 21.08
N ARG A 122 -6.60 -0.90 20.77
CA ARG A 122 -6.99 0.12 21.75
C ARG A 122 -7.95 -0.44 22.80
N MET A 123 -8.93 -1.25 22.39
CA MET A 123 -9.84 -1.94 23.32
C MET A 123 -9.07 -2.87 24.26
N LYS A 124 -8.19 -3.74 23.73
CA LYS A 124 -7.34 -4.62 24.56
C LYS A 124 -6.43 -3.84 25.51
N LEU A 125 -5.89 -2.71 25.07
CA LEU A 125 -5.06 -1.85 25.91
C LEU A 125 -5.89 -1.23 27.06
N TRP A 126 -7.12 -0.79 26.78
CA TRP A 126 -8.03 -0.24 27.78
C TRP A 126 -8.51 -1.31 28.78
N GLU A 127 -8.80 -2.53 28.30
CA GLU A 127 -9.06 -3.70 29.14
C GLU A 127 -7.88 -4.00 30.09
N GLN A 128 -6.64 -3.97 29.58
CA GLN A 128 -5.43 -4.16 30.40
C GLN A 128 -5.24 -3.08 31.46
N TYR A 129 -5.63 -1.83 31.16
CA TYR A 129 -5.63 -0.73 32.12
C TYR A 129 -6.87 -0.70 33.03
N GLY A 130 -7.73 -1.72 32.97
CA GLY A 130 -8.92 -1.86 33.82
C GLY A 130 -10.07 -0.90 33.46
N GLN A 131 -10.01 -0.24 32.30
CA GLN A 131 -11.13 0.54 31.76
C GLN A 131 -11.98 -0.38 30.89
N LEU A 132 -13.05 -0.93 31.49
CA LEU A 132 -14.06 -1.70 30.77
C LEU A 132 -14.75 -0.76 29.78
N THR A 133 -14.71 -1.07 28.48
CA THR A 133 -15.58 -0.40 27.51
C THR A 133 -17.01 -0.85 27.77
N LEU A 134 -17.89 0.08 28.19
CA LEU A 134 -19.32 -0.17 28.21
C LEU A 134 -19.76 -0.58 26.80
N ASP A 135 -20.44 -1.72 26.71
CA ASP A 135 -21.08 -2.19 25.48
C ASP A 135 -21.95 -1.05 24.92
N LEU A 136 -21.52 -0.48 23.80
CA LEU A 136 -22.41 0.31 22.96
C LEU A 136 -23.23 -0.71 22.17
N ASP A 137 -24.43 -0.95 22.69
CA ASP A 137 -25.40 -1.93 22.26
C ASP A 137 -25.37 -2.21 20.75
N LEU A 138 -25.08 -3.48 20.44
CA LEU A 138 -25.45 -4.13 19.19
C LEU A 138 -26.97 -4.28 19.16
N GLU A 139 -27.69 -3.19 18.91
CA GLU A 139 -29.06 -3.26 18.40
C GLU A 139 -29.14 -2.43 17.11
N VAL A 140 -28.78 -3.09 16.01
CA VAL A 140 -29.28 -2.72 14.69
C VAL A 140 -30.32 -3.78 14.34
N GLN A 141 -31.59 -3.46 14.59
CA GLN A 141 -32.70 -3.95 13.78
C GLN A 141 -32.87 -3.04 12.57
#